data_AF-A0A0E3QB41-F1
#
_entry.id   AF-A0A0E3QB41-F1
#
_cell.length_a   1.000
_cell.length_b   1.000
_cell.length_c   1.000
_cell.angle_alpha   90.00
_cell.angle_beta   90.00
_cell.angle_gamma   90.00
#
_symmetry.space_group_name_H-M   'P 1'
#
loop_
_entity.id
_entity.type
_entity.pdbx_description
1 polymer ?
#
loop_
_entity_poly.entity_id
_entity_poly.type
_entity_poly.pdbx_seq_one_letter_code
_entity_poly.pdbx_strand_id
1 'polypeptide(L)'
;MVQVEKKEDRSPGDRLPIGEVKSEIISYILSKNDAVSATDLKTHLREKYGIRNKKNIDNHLNGLEDDNCIEKIKPPRDGFENKWDITKIENLKNIMSLFPEIRLNKYEKSVNIVIKKFNFTAGSIHAKKAFVQLSLSSSFFAKCLDTEIKTLHARASRFYQADGDFMKRKIERQIEELIHEAYPECMKRIQKIPGIWSVVDEEYIKDSVNLDIYQNSPQSFQNSTISEEKFQEMLEEINFPLEEKNSHKQIQIIVKELSMKMSDEILSEREKKLPKDSLQNQEGLNKMPDKIFEKLMEEFPADLPTKIHTIIVNQYQNVSISFDKVFDHFYRRDVMDGSDIYEEREFVSKINEITSFDIFNIKQLDIELDKLEHLYDDYYEKCRKKMGII
;
A
#
# COMPACT_ATOMS: atom_id res chain seq x y z
N MET A 1 -2.75 42.67 -4.19
CA MET A 1 -4.22 42.76 -4.07
C MET A 1 -4.82 42.34 -5.40
N VAL A 2 -5.34 41.12 -5.49
CA VAL A 2 -6.04 40.64 -6.69
C VAL A 2 -7.46 41.20 -6.62
N GLN A 3 -7.83 42.03 -7.59
CA GLN A 3 -9.21 42.51 -7.73
C GLN A 3 -10.08 41.32 -8.14
N VAL A 4 -10.94 40.87 -7.23
CA VAL A 4 -12.02 39.94 -7.55
C VAL A 4 -13.11 40.78 -8.24
N GLU A 5 -13.15 40.74 -9.56
CA GLU A 5 -14.27 41.30 -10.32
C GLU A 5 -15.56 40.60 -9.88
N LYS A 6 -16.50 41.38 -9.32
CA LYS A 6 -17.86 40.91 -9.04
C LYS A 6 -18.56 40.66 -10.37
N LYS A 7 -18.78 39.38 -10.72
CA LYS A 7 -19.68 39.00 -11.81
C LYS A 7 -21.13 39.33 -11.42
N GLU A 8 -21.87 39.91 -12.37
CA GLU A 8 -23.29 40.20 -12.23
C GLU A 8 -24.10 38.94 -11.89
N ASP A 9 -25.11 39.09 -11.04
CA ASP A 9 -26.06 38.02 -10.69
C ASP A 9 -26.74 37.50 -11.97
N ARG A 10 -26.73 36.18 -12.18
CA ARG A 10 -27.35 35.55 -13.35
C ARG A 10 -28.86 35.75 -13.40
N SER A 11 -29.38 35.94 -14.61
CA SER A 11 -30.81 36.02 -14.85
C SER A 11 -31.48 34.65 -14.62
N PRO A 12 -32.70 34.60 -14.06
CA PRO A 12 -33.47 33.36 -13.96
C PRO A 12 -33.70 32.74 -15.35
N GLY A 13 -33.03 31.62 -15.65
CA GLY A 13 -33.15 30.92 -16.94
C GLY A 13 -31.82 30.51 -17.57
N ASP A 14 -30.71 31.13 -17.17
CA ASP A 14 -29.38 30.77 -17.66
C ASP A 14 -28.95 29.41 -17.10
N ARG A 15 -29.02 28.37 -17.93
CA ARG A 15 -28.57 27.02 -17.57
C ARG A 15 -27.09 26.88 -17.89
N LEU A 16 -26.30 26.52 -16.88
CA LEU A 16 -24.97 25.95 -17.14
C LEU A 16 -25.13 24.63 -17.91
N PRO A 17 -24.14 24.26 -18.74
CA PRO A 17 -24.02 22.91 -19.27
C PRO A 17 -24.19 21.88 -18.14
N ILE A 18 -24.97 20.83 -18.41
CA ILE A 18 -25.42 19.84 -17.41
C ILE A 18 -24.25 19.11 -16.71
N GLY A 19 -23.04 19.15 -17.27
CA GLY A 19 -21.81 18.63 -16.64
C GLY A 19 -21.03 19.64 -15.79
N GLU A 20 -21.05 20.94 -16.11
CA GLU A 20 -20.11 21.92 -15.52
C GLU A 20 -20.29 22.08 -14.00
N VAL A 21 -21.54 22.02 -13.52
CA VAL A 21 -21.83 22.10 -12.08
C VAL A 21 -21.35 20.85 -11.34
N LYS A 22 -21.55 19.66 -11.93
CA LYS A 22 -21.08 18.39 -11.34
C LYS A 22 -19.55 18.37 -11.28
N SER A 23 -18.87 18.78 -12.35
CA SER A 23 -17.40 18.84 -12.38
C SER A 23 -16.84 19.83 -11.37
N GLU A 24 -17.52 20.97 -11.14
CA GLU A 24 -17.14 21.90 -10.08
C GLU A 24 -17.30 21.30 -8.69
N ILE A 25 -18.42 20.63 -8.42
CA ILE A 25 -18.67 19.99 -7.12
C ILE A 25 -17.55 18.98 -6.82
N ILE A 26 -17.22 18.12 -7.80
CA ILE A 26 -16.13 17.15 -7.67
C ILE A 26 -14.81 17.88 -7.40
N SER A 27 -14.47 18.88 -8.21
CA SER A 27 -13.24 19.66 -8.07
C SER A 27 -13.12 20.32 -6.69
N TYR A 28 -14.23 20.84 -6.16
CA TYR A 28 -14.27 21.43 -4.83
C TYR A 28 -14.04 20.39 -3.74
N ILE A 29 -14.73 19.24 -3.79
CA ILE A 29 -14.54 18.16 -2.81
C ILE A 29 -13.11 17.62 -2.83
N LEU A 30 -12.51 17.48 -4.02
CA LEU A 30 -11.11 17.08 -4.20
C LEU A 30 -10.12 18.11 -3.67
N SER A 31 -10.46 19.41 -3.70
CA SER A 31 -9.60 20.49 -3.17
C SER A 31 -9.59 20.60 -1.65
N LYS A 32 -10.51 19.92 -0.96
CA LYS A 32 -10.59 19.87 0.50
C LYS A 32 -10.06 18.54 0.97
N ASN A 33 -9.27 18.52 2.05
CA ASN A 33 -8.78 17.25 2.60
C ASN A 33 -9.86 16.49 3.38
N ASP A 34 -10.82 17.19 3.98
CA ASP A 34 -11.94 16.60 4.72
C ASP A 34 -13.21 16.50 3.86
N ALA A 35 -14.21 15.78 4.40
CA ALA A 35 -15.56 15.76 3.87
C ALA A 35 -16.24 17.13 3.97
N VAL A 36 -16.97 17.50 2.93
CA VAL A 36 -17.52 18.85 2.72
C VAL A 36 -19.03 18.88 3.00
N SER A 37 -19.54 19.90 3.67
CA SER A 37 -20.98 20.05 3.89
C SER A 37 -21.70 20.52 2.62
N ALA A 38 -22.99 20.18 2.46
CA ALA A 38 -23.77 20.72 1.35
C ALA A 38 -23.92 22.25 1.45
N THR A 39 -23.87 22.83 2.65
CA THR A 39 -23.82 24.29 2.85
C THR A 39 -22.55 24.92 2.27
N ASP A 40 -21.38 24.32 2.47
CA ASP A 40 -20.12 24.85 1.93
C ASP A 40 -20.11 24.81 0.40
N LEU A 41 -20.58 23.70 -0.18
CA LEU A 41 -20.75 23.56 -1.63
C LEU A 41 -21.72 24.62 -2.20
N LYS A 42 -22.83 24.88 -1.50
CA LYS A 42 -23.80 25.91 -1.88
C LYS A 42 -23.16 27.30 -1.89
N THR A 43 -22.36 27.61 -0.87
CA THR A 43 -21.63 28.89 -0.77
C THR A 43 -20.63 29.02 -1.92
N HIS A 44 -19.80 28.01 -2.15
CA HIS A 44 -18.83 27.99 -3.25
C HIS A 44 -19.48 28.17 -4.64
N LEU A 45 -20.53 27.41 -4.93
CA LEU A 45 -21.24 27.49 -6.21
C LEU A 45 -21.97 28.83 -6.39
N ARG A 46 -22.46 29.43 -5.30
CA ARG A 46 -23.06 30.76 -5.33
C ARG A 46 -22.01 31.83 -5.63
N GLU A 47 -20.86 31.77 -4.98
CA GLU A 47 -19.77 32.73 -5.18
C GLU A 47 -19.19 32.63 -6.60
N LYS A 48 -19.00 31.41 -7.11
CA LYS A 48 -18.38 31.18 -8.42
C LYS A 48 -19.33 31.43 -9.61
N TYR A 49 -20.58 30.99 -9.49
CA TYR A 49 -21.53 30.96 -10.62
C TYR A 49 -22.86 31.70 -10.36
N GLY A 50 -23.06 32.28 -9.18
CA GLY A 50 -24.32 32.94 -8.81
C GLY A 50 -25.48 31.98 -8.54
N ILE A 51 -25.24 30.67 -8.40
CA ILE A 51 -26.30 29.66 -8.26
C ILE A 51 -26.93 29.74 -6.87
N ARG A 52 -28.23 30.09 -6.79
CA ARG A 52 -28.98 30.18 -5.51
C ARG A 52 -29.94 29.02 -5.26
N ASN A 53 -30.22 28.18 -6.27
CA ASN A 53 -31.27 27.17 -6.19
C ASN A 53 -30.79 25.90 -5.45
N LYS A 54 -31.18 25.79 -4.16
CA LYS A 54 -30.84 24.64 -3.28
C LYS A 54 -31.27 23.29 -3.85
N LYS A 55 -32.49 23.18 -4.38
CA LYS A 55 -33.04 21.91 -4.90
C LYS A 55 -32.20 21.37 -6.06
N ASN A 56 -31.61 22.26 -6.86
CA ASN A 56 -30.77 21.84 -7.98
C ASN A 56 -29.44 21.23 -7.52
N ILE A 57 -28.83 21.80 -6.47
CA ILE A 57 -27.55 21.30 -5.93
C ILE A 57 -27.74 19.93 -5.29
N ASP A 58 -28.81 19.74 -4.50
CA ASP A 58 -29.10 18.44 -3.88
C ASP A 58 -29.35 17.35 -4.95
N ASN A 59 -30.01 17.69 -6.07
CA ASN A 59 -30.16 16.78 -7.21
C ASN A 59 -28.82 16.42 -7.87
N HIS A 60 -27.90 17.39 -8.03
CA HIS A 60 -26.57 17.11 -8.57
C HIS A 60 -25.76 16.19 -7.66
N LEU A 61 -25.85 16.39 -6.34
CA LEU A 61 -25.15 15.56 -5.36
C LEU A 61 -25.67 14.13 -5.35
N ASN A 62 -26.99 13.95 -5.29
CA ASN A 62 -27.58 12.61 -5.38
C ASN A 62 -27.23 11.94 -6.72
N GLY A 63 -27.26 12.68 -7.83
CA GLY A 63 -26.84 12.12 -9.11
C GLY A 63 -25.36 11.71 -9.14
N LEU A 64 -24.47 12.46 -8.49
CA LEU A 64 -23.05 12.07 -8.36
C LEU A 64 -22.85 10.87 -7.43
N GLU A 65 -23.70 10.72 -6.41
CA GLU A 65 -23.73 9.55 -5.54
C GLU A 65 -24.21 8.31 -6.29
N ASP A 66 -25.27 8.44 -7.08
CA ASP A 66 -25.82 7.38 -7.95
C ASP A 66 -24.78 6.93 -9.01
N ASP A 67 -24.00 7.88 -9.54
CA ASP A 67 -22.87 7.63 -10.45
C ASP A 67 -21.63 7.06 -9.73
N ASN A 68 -21.70 6.84 -8.41
CA ASN A 68 -20.58 6.42 -7.54
C ASN A 68 -19.34 7.33 -7.64
N CYS A 69 -19.51 8.61 -7.98
CA CYS A 69 -18.42 9.60 -8.02
C CYS A 69 -18.11 10.19 -6.65
N ILE A 70 -19.09 10.28 -5.76
CA ILE A 70 -18.95 10.79 -4.39
C ILE A 70 -19.71 9.91 -3.41
N GLU A 71 -19.42 10.07 -2.13
CA GLU A 71 -20.08 9.34 -1.05
C GLU A 71 -20.70 10.28 -0.04
N LYS A 72 -21.87 9.89 0.46
CA LYS A 72 -22.56 10.60 1.52
C LYS A 72 -22.14 10.10 2.89
N ILE A 73 -21.47 10.95 3.66
CA ILE A 73 -21.11 10.70 5.05
C ILE A 73 -22.27 11.16 5.94
N LYS A 74 -22.94 10.19 6.56
CA LYS A 74 -24.03 10.47 7.53
C LYS A 74 -23.44 11.06 8.81
N PRO A 75 -24.09 12.07 9.41
CA PRO A 75 -23.63 12.63 10.66
C PRO A 75 -23.81 11.64 11.83
N PRO A 76 -23.01 11.79 12.91
CA PRO A 76 -23.12 10.93 14.10
C PRO A 76 -24.38 11.20 14.95
N ARG A 77 -25.11 12.30 14.69
CA ARG A 77 -26.34 12.66 15.39
C ARG A 77 -27.37 13.18 14.40
N ASP A 78 -28.64 12.87 14.67
CA ASP A 78 -29.77 13.37 13.90
C ASP A 78 -29.85 14.90 13.98
N GLY A 79 -30.21 15.54 12.87
CA GLY A 79 -30.35 16.99 12.75
C GLY A 79 -29.10 17.73 12.27
N PHE A 80 -27.93 17.07 12.18
CA PHE A 80 -26.74 17.62 11.53
C PHE A 80 -26.82 17.44 10.01
N GLU A 81 -26.15 18.31 9.26
CA GLU A 81 -26.12 18.21 7.80
C GLU A 81 -25.24 17.05 7.34
N ASN A 82 -25.65 16.38 6.24
CA ASN A 82 -24.82 15.38 5.59
C ASN A 82 -23.54 16.02 5.03
N LYS A 83 -22.46 15.25 5.03
CA LYS A 83 -21.22 15.62 4.36
C LYS A 83 -21.00 14.74 3.13
N TRP A 84 -20.20 15.23 2.20
CA TRP A 84 -19.89 14.59 0.94
C TRP A 84 -18.38 14.45 0.79
N ASP A 85 -17.93 13.29 0.33
CA ASP A 85 -16.51 13.00 0.21
C ASP A 85 -16.18 12.09 -0.98
N ILE A 86 -14.90 11.99 -1.31
CA ILE A 86 -14.33 11.08 -2.30
C ILE A 86 -13.26 10.30 -1.56
N THR A 87 -13.51 9.03 -1.28
CA THR A 87 -12.64 8.25 -0.38
C THR A 87 -12.08 6.98 -1.02
N LYS A 88 -12.71 6.49 -2.09
CA LYS A 88 -12.38 5.19 -2.71
C LYS A 88 -11.78 5.34 -4.10
N ILE A 89 -11.01 4.34 -4.50
CA ILE A 89 -10.48 4.21 -5.87
C ILE A 89 -11.61 4.15 -6.90
N GLU A 90 -12.73 3.52 -6.56
CA GLU A 90 -13.88 3.42 -7.45
C GLU A 90 -14.48 4.79 -7.76
N ASN A 91 -14.52 5.70 -6.77
CA ASN A 91 -14.94 7.07 -7.00
C ASN A 91 -14.06 7.76 -8.04
N LEU A 92 -12.73 7.62 -7.90
CA LEU A 92 -11.77 8.20 -8.82
C LEU A 92 -11.89 7.62 -10.24
N LYS A 93 -12.12 6.32 -10.39
CA LYS A 93 -12.35 5.68 -11.70
C LYS A 93 -13.60 6.23 -12.39
N ASN A 94 -14.70 6.35 -11.65
CA ASN A 94 -15.94 6.89 -12.19
C ASN A 94 -15.79 8.36 -12.56
N ILE A 95 -15.09 9.16 -11.73
CA ILE A 95 -14.77 10.55 -12.06
C ILE A 95 -13.93 10.63 -13.34
N MET A 96 -12.88 9.81 -13.46
CA MET A 96 -12.00 9.82 -14.64
C MET A 96 -12.75 9.44 -15.92
N SER A 97 -13.73 8.54 -15.83
CA SER A 97 -14.55 8.12 -16.98
C SER A 97 -15.63 9.11 -17.35
N LEU A 98 -16.32 9.69 -16.37
CA LEU A 98 -17.51 10.54 -16.58
C LEU A 98 -17.15 12.03 -16.72
N PHE A 99 -16.03 12.44 -16.12
CA PHE A 99 -15.54 13.82 -16.07
C PHE A 99 -14.05 13.89 -16.45
N PRO A 100 -13.68 13.48 -17.69
CA PRO A 100 -12.28 13.39 -18.12
C PRO A 100 -11.55 14.74 -18.14
N GLU A 101 -12.26 15.86 -18.10
CA GLU A 101 -11.69 17.20 -17.93
C GLU A 101 -11.06 17.42 -16.55
N ILE A 102 -11.46 16.65 -15.53
CA ILE A 102 -10.91 16.75 -14.17
C ILE A 102 -9.60 15.96 -14.11
N ARG A 103 -8.49 16.69 -14.06
CA ARG A 103 -7.16 16.10 -13.88
C ARG A 103 -6.94 15.68 -12.43
N LEU A 104 -7.36 14.46 -12.11
CA LEU A 104 -7.35 13.90 -10.75
C LEU A 104 -5.97 13.96 -10.07
N ASN A 105 -4.87 13.80 -10.82
CA ASN A 105 -3.52 13.85 -10.30
C ASN A 105 -3.05 15.24 -9.82
N LYS A 106 -3.89 16.28 -9.99
CA LYS A 106 -3.64 17.63 -9.47
C LYS A 106 -4.25 17.89 -8.09
N TYR A 107 -4.84 16.86 -7.46
CA TYR A 107 -5.45 16.96 -6.14
C TYR A 107 -4.78 16.01 -5.16
N GLU A 108 -4.30 16.53 -4.02
CA GLU A 108 -3.65 15.73 -2.96
C GLU A 108 -4.58 14.63 -2.45
N LYS A 109 -5.88 14.90 -2.30
CA LYS A 109 -6.87 13.88 -1.92
C LYS A 109 -6.84 12.68 -2.86
N SER A 110 -6.90 12.90 -4.18
CA SER A 110 -6.87 11.83 -5.19
C SER A 110 -5.57 11.04 -5.14
N VAL A 111 -4.43 11.73 -5.05
CA VAL A 111 -3.10 11.10 -4.96
C VAL A 111 -2.99 10.24 -3.70
N ASN A 112 -3.46 10.75 -2.55
CA ASN A 112 -3.43 10.02 -1.29
C ASN A 112 -4.33 8.78 -1.29
N ILE A 113 -5.47 8.79 -1.99
CA ILE A 113 -6.30 7.58 -2.16
C ILE A 113 -5.52 6.50 -2.94
N VAL A 114 -4.78 6.88 -3.98
CA VAL A 114 -3.94 5.95 -4.75
C VAL A 114 -2.75 5.43 -3.93
N ILE A 115 -2.09 6.29 -3.16
CA ILE A 115 -1.00 5.86 -2.25
C ILE A 115 -1.50 4.85 -1.21
N LYS A 116 -2.68 5.09 -0.62
CA LYS A 116 -3.30 4.17 0.34
C LYS A 116 -3.62 2.81 -0.29
N LYS A 117 -4.05 2.76 -1.55
CA LYS A 117 -4.27 1.50 -2.29
C LYS A 117 -3.02 0.62 -2.32
N PHE A 118 -1.83 1.24 -2.31
CA PHE A 118 -0.55 0.55 -2.35
C PHE A 118 0.07 0.28 -0.97
N ASN A 119 -0.68 0.55 0.12
CA ASN A 119 -0.23 0.37 1.50
C ASN A 119 1.09 1.10 1.83
N PHE A 120 1.39 2.20 1.13
CA PHE A 120 2.51 3.05 1.51
C PHE A 120 2.17 3.84 2.78
N THR A 121 2.99 3.67 3.82
CA THR A 121 2.82 4.38 5.09
C THR A 121 2.91 5.89 4.89
N ALA A 122 1.93 6.63 5.41
CA ALA A 122 1.88 8.08 5.29
C ALA A 122 3.18 8.73 5.83
N GLY A 123 3.71 9.70 5.09
CA GLY A 123 4.93 10.42 5.48
C GLY A 123 6.25 9.66 5.24
N SER A 124 6.21 8.37 4.88
CA SER A 124 7.42 7.65 4.48
C SER A 124 8.02 8.23 3.19
N ILE A 125 9.33 8.06 3.01
CA ILE A 125 10.00 8.51 1.78
C ILE A 125 9.40 7.88 0.52
N HIS A 126 8.89 6.64 0.62
CA HIS A 126 8.24 5.97 -0.50
C HIS A 126 6.85 6.55 -0.79
N ALA A 127 6.10 6.92 0.24
CA ALA A 127 4.84 7.64 0.05
C ALA A 127 5.08 9.02 -0.59
N LYS A 128 6.09 9.77 -0.15
CA LYS A 128 6.46 11.06 -0.75
C LYS A 128 6.92 10.91 -2.20
N LYS A 129 7.76 9.91 -2.47
CA LYS A 129 8.21 9.53 -3.80
C LYS A 129 7.04 9.15 -4.71
N ALA A 130 6.16 8.25 -4.27
CA ALA A 130 4.97 7.87 -4.99
C ALA A 130 4.03 9.06 -5.22
N PHE A 131 3.89 9.95 -4.23
CA PHE A 131 3.13 11.18 -4.35
C PHE A 131 3.65 12.04 -5.49
N VAL A 132 4.97 12.28 -5.52
CA VAL A 132 5.61 13.06 -6.57
C VAL A 132 5.40 12.41 -7.94
N GLN A 133 5.70 11.11 -8.08
CA GLN A 133 5.55 10.39 -9.35
C GLN A 133 4.10 10.41 -9.88
N LEU A 134 3.12 10.17 -9.00
CA LEU A 134 1.70 10.23 -9.32
C LEU A 134 1.25 11.64 -9.71
N SER A 135 1.80 12.67 -9.06
CA SER A 135 1.49 14.08 -9.37
C SER A 135 2.07 14.54 -10.71
N LEU A 136 3.22 13.98 -11.09
CA LEU A 136 3.97 14.32 -12.30
C LEU A 136 3.36 13.70 -13.56
N SER A 137 3.02 12.42 -13.53
CA SER A 137 2.54 11.70 -14.71
C SER A 137 1.06 11.36 -14.63
N SER A 138 0.28 11.95 -15.54
CA SER A 138 -1.16 11.70 -15.63
C SER A 138 -1.45 10.29 -16.14
N SER A 139 -0.64 9.78 -17.09
CA SER A 139 -0.80 8.42 -17.60
C SER A 139 -0.38 7.37 -16.57
N PHE A 140 0.66 7.63 -15.78
CA PHE A 140 1.04 6.79 -14.65
C PHE A 140 -0.05 6.75 -13.59
N PHE A 141 -0.59 7.91 -13.21
CA PHE A 141 -1.70 8.01 -12.27
C PHE A 141 -2.92 7.18 -12.72
N ALA A 142 -3.36 7.37 -13.98
CA ALA A 142 -4.45 6.59 -14.56
C ALA A 142 -4.15 5.10 -14.52
N LYS A 143 -2.90 4.70 -14.82
CA LYS A 143 -2.50 3.30 -14.77
C LYS A 143 -2.57 2.71 -13.36
N CYS A 144 -2.18 3.48 -12.35
CA CYS A 144 -2.23 3.10 -10.94
C CYS A 144 -3.66 2.98 -10.42
N LEU A 145 -4.63 3.72 -10.97
CA LEU A 145 -6.05 3.51 -10.67
C LEU A 145 -6.53 2.14 -11.15
N ASP A 146 -6.19 1.77 -12.38
CA ASP A 146 -6.73 0.59 -13.07
C ASP A 146 -6.01 -0.72 -12.76
N THR A 147 -4.80 -0.65 -12.20
CA THR A 147 -3.94 -1.82 -12.03
C THR A 147 -3.58 -2.04 -10.57
N GLU A 148 -3.57 -3.29 -10.11
CA GLU A 148 -3.04 -3.67 -8.80
C GLU A 148 -1.50 -3.60 -8.77
N ILE A 149 -0.91 -3.38 -7.59
CA ILE A 149 0.55 -3.26 -7.45
C ILE A 149 1.28 -4.51 -7.93
N LYS A 150 0.76 -5.72 -7.64
CA LYS A 150 1.32 -6.99 -8.11
C LYS A 150 1.38 -7.05 -9.63
N THR A 151 0.34 -6.57 -10.31
CA THR A 151 0.30 -6.52 -11.78
C THR A 151 1.21 -5.43 -12.35
N LEU A 152 1.33 -4.28 -11.68
CA LEU A 152 2.31 -3.25 -12.06
C LEU A 152 3.74 -3.79 -11.94
N HIS A 153 4.05 -4.49 -10.85
CA HIS A 153 5.34 -5.15 -10.64
C HIS A 153 5.63 -6.21 -11.70
N ALA A 154 4.66 -7.10 -11.99
CA ALA A 154 4.80 -8.09 -13.04
C ALA A 154 5.02 -7.47 -14.43
N ARG A 155 4.41 -6.31 -14.71
CA ARG A 155 4.69 -5.54 -15.94
C ARG A 155 6.07 -4.91 -15.92
N ALA A 156 6.48 -4.36 -14.78
CA ALA A 156 7.82 -3.86 -14.59
C ALA A 156 8.83 -4.96 -14.96
N SER A 157 8.67 -6.17 -14.41
CA SER A 157 9.46 -7.39 -14.72
C SER A 157 9.65 -7.66 -16.22
N ARG A 158 8.66 -7.33 -17.06
CA ARG A 158 8.77 -7.49 -18.52
C ARG A 158 9.64 -6.43 -19.19
N PHE A 159 9.64 -5.19 -18.68
CA PHE A 159 10.56 -4.17 -19.16
C PHE A 159 12.03 -4.58 -18.88
N TYR A 160 12.28 -5.28 -17.76
CA TYR A 160 13.62 -5.73 -17.37
C TYR A 160 14.21 -6.84 -18.23
N GLN A 161 13.39 -7.73 -18.80
CA GLN A 161 13.90 -8.81 -19.65
C GLN A 161 14.55 -8.29 -20.94
N ALA A 162 14.20 -7.07 -21.37
CA ALA A 162 14.76 -6.43 -22.55
C ALA A 162 16.07 -5.66 -22.26
N ASP A 163 16.17 -5.00 -21.11
CA ASP A 163 17.28 -4.05 -20.81
C ASP A 163 18.42 -4.65 -19.97
N GLY A 164 18.36 -5.94 -19.61
CA GLY A 164 19.49 -6.63 -19.01
C GLY A 164 19.78 -6.26 -17.55
N ASP A 165 18.87 -5.56 -16.86
CA ASP A 165 19.12 -5.00 -15.53
C ASP A 165 19.56 -6.07 -14.51
N PHE A 166 20.82 -5.95 -14.09
CA PHE A 166 21.51 -6.88 -13.20
C PHE A 166 21.01 -6.76 -11.76
N MET A 167 20.59 -5.56 -11.35
CA MET A 167 20.29 -5.25 -9.95
C MET A 167 19.00 -5.93 -9.48
N LYS A 168 17.92 -5.85 -10.28
CA LYS A 168 16.67 -6.54 -9.95
C LYS A 168 16.87 -8.05 -9.84
N ARG A 169 17.54 -8.66 -10.82
CA ARG A 169 17.86 -10.10 -10.81
C ARG A 169 18.76 -10.51 -9.66
N LYS A 170 19.60 -9.60 -9.16
CA LYS A 170 20.42 -9.82 -7.97
C LYS A 170 19.56 -9.81 -6.71
N ILE A 171 18.67 -8.83 -6.56
CA ILE A 171 17.75 -8.73 -5.42
C ILE A 171 16.81 -9.93 -5.37
N GLU A 172 16.21 -10.32 -6.51
CA GLU A 172 15.32 -11.49 -6.58
C GLU A 172 16.03 -12.78 -6.19
N ARG A 173 17.24 -13.03 -6.74
CA ARG A 173 18.05 -14.19 -6.34
C ARG A 173 18.44 -14.16 -4.86
N GLN A 174 18.80 -12.99 -4.33
CA GLN A 174 19.12 -12.86 -2.90
C GLN A 174 17.91 -13.15 -2.01
N ILE A 175 16.71 -12.73 -2.41
CA ILE A 175 15.47 -13.05 -1.69
C ILE A 175 15.26 -14.57 -1.71
N GLU A 176 15.34 -15.21 -2.87
CA GLU A 176 15.17 -16.66 -3.02
C GLU A 176 16.19 -17.45 -2.19
N GLU A 177 17.48 -17.09 -2.26
CA GLU A 177 18.55 -17.71 -1.48
C GLU A 177 18.29 -17.56 0.04
N LEU A 178 17.93 -16.35 0.49
CA LEU A 178 17.65 -16.10 1.91
C LEU A 178 16.40 -16.84 2.40
N ILE A 179 15.34 -16.95 1.59
CA ILE A 179 14.14 -17.72 1.93
C ILE A 179 14.52 -19.19 2.08
N HIS A 180 15.26 -19.74 1.13
CA HIS A 180 15.68 -21.14 1.13
C HIS A 180 16.54 -21.49 2.36
N GLU A 181 17.33 -20.53 2.85
CA GLU A 181 18.11 -20.69 4.08
C GLU A 181 17.28 -20.47 5.36
N ALA A 182 16.39 -19.48 5.37
CA ALA A 182 15.63 -19.08 6.55
C ALA A 182 14.50 -20.08 6.88
N TYR A 183 13.81 -20.58 5.85
CA TYR A 183 12.68 -21.50 5.99
C TYR A 183 13.01 -22.76 6.82
N PRO A 184 14.01 -23.58 6.48
CA PRO A 184 14.28 -24.82 7.22
C PRO A 184 14.69 -24.56 8.66
N GLU A 185 15.45 -23.51 8.93
CA GLU A 185 15.84 -23.14 10.29
C GLU A 185 14.62 -22.63 11.10
N CYS A 186 13.74 -21.85 10.47
CA CYS A 186 12.49 -21.40 11.06
C CYS A 186 11.61 -22.59 11.49
N MET A 187 11.37 -23.55 10.57
CA MET A 187 10.59 -24.75 10.87
C MET A 187 11.22 -25.59 11.98
N LYS A 188 12.55 -25.78 11.93
CA LYS A 188 13.30 -26.52 12.96
C LYS A 188 13.15 -25.90 14.36
N ARG A 189 13.07 -24.57 14.47
CA ARG A 189 12.88 -23.88 15.76
C ARG A 189 11.46 -24.03 16.28
N ILE A 190 10.47 -23.89 15.40
CA ILE A 190 9.05 -24.04 15.76
C ILE A 190 8.73 -25.46 16.21
N GLN A 191 9.32 -26.47 15.56
CA GLN A 191 9.17 -27.87 15.96
C GLN A 191 9.67 -28.17 17.38
N LYS A 192 10.56 -27.34 17.93
CA LYS A 192 11.05 -27.48 19.32
C LYS A 192 10.10 -26.91 20.37
N ILE A 193 9.02 -26.22 19.98
CA ILE A 193 8.09 -25.59 20.92
C ILE A 193 7.10 -26.66 21.43
N PRO A 194 7.10 -26.98 22.74
CA PRO A 194 6.13 -27.92 23.30
C PRO A 194 4.69 -27.39 23.19
N GLY A 195 3.73 -28.24 22.82
CA GLY A 195 2.29 -27.90 22.77
C GLY A 195 1.79 -27.33 21.43
N ILE A 196 2.68 -26.74 20.62
CA ILE A 196 2.51 -26.82 19.15
C ILE A 196 2.68 -28.31 18.82
N TRP A 197 2.15 -28.92 17.78
CA TRP A 197 2.24 -30.38 17.50
C TRP A 197 1.72 -31.43 18.53
N SER A 198 1.77 -31.27 19.85
CA SER A 198 1.62 -32.37 20.84
C SER A 198 0.20 -32.78 21.29
N VAL A 199 -0.87 -32.44 20.56
CA VAL A 199 -2.23 -32.72 21.05
C VAL A 199 -2.77 -34.09 20.61
N VAL A 200 -2.18 -34.74 19.61
CA VAL A 200 -2.71 -36.04 19.15
C VAL A 200 -2.14 -37.22 19.93
N ASP A 201 -0.92 -37.09 20.48
CA ASP A 201 -0.23 -38.24 21.04
C ASP A 201 -0.66 -38.58 22.47
N GLU A 202 -0.85 -37.62 23.39
CA GLU A 202 -1.10 -38.02 24.79
C GLU A 202 -2.48 -38.66 25.05
N GLU A 203 -3.52 -38.29 24.30
CA GLU A 203 -4.85 -38.90 24.44
C GLU A 203 -4.98 -40.23 23.67
N TYR A 204 -4.37 -40.39 22.48
CA TYR A 204 -4.40 -41.67 21.75
C TYR A 204 -3.36 -42.69 22.26
N ILE A 205 -2.24 -42.25 22.84
CA ILE A 205 -1.23 -43.15 23.42
C ILE A 205 -1.74 -43.81 24.70
N LYS A 206 -2.61 -43.16 25.47
CA LYS A 206 -3.19 -43.76 26.69
C LYS A 206 -4.14 -44.94 26.40
N ASP A 207 -4.78 -44.95 25.23
CA ASP A 207 -5.75 -45.98 24.86
C ASP A 207 -5.18 -47.10 23.96
N SER A 208 -3.94 -46.99 23.47
CA SER A 208 -3.30 -48.02 22.64
C SER A 208 -2.22 -48.80 23.39
N VAL A 209 -2.53 -50.06 23.72
CA VAL A 209 -1.73 -50.97 24.57
C VAL A 209 -0.46 -51.51 23.87
N ASN A 210 0.07 -50.86 22.83
CA ASN A 210 1.25 -51.32 22.09
C ASN A 210 2.31 -50.21 21.96
N LEU A 211 3.08 -50.02 23.04
CA LEU A 211 4.21 -49.09 23.10
C LEU A 211 5.35 -49.44 22.12
N ASP A 212 5.50 -50.71 21.74
CA ASP A 212 6.67 -51.20 21.00
C ASP A 212 6.64 -50.94 19.48
N ILE A 213 5.49 -50.52 18.93
CA ILE A 213 5.35 -50.23 17.49
C ILE A 213 5.73 -48.78 17.15
N TYR A 214 5.69 -47.86 18.13
CA TYR A 214 5.90 -46.44 17.88
C TYR A 214 7.35 -45.96 18.03
N GLN A 215 8.23 -46.71 18.71
CA GLN A 215 9.65 -46.32 18.84
C GLN A 215 10.43 -46.37 17.51
N ASN A 216 9.85 -46.88 16.43
CA ASN A 216 10.49 -47.01 15.12
C ASN A 216 9.83 -46.22 13.97
N SER A 217 8.94 -45.25 14.25
CA SER A 217 8.36 -44.38 13.19
C SER A 217 8.71 -42.91 13.37
N PRO A 218 9.79 -42.41 12.75
CA PRO A 218 10.11 -40.98 12.70
C PRO A 218 9.28 -40.17 11.67
N GLN A 219 8.20 -40.71 11.08
CA GLN A 219 7.73 -40.22 9.76
C GLN A 219 6.27 -39.75 9.64
N SER A 220 5.40 -39.89 10.65
CA SER A 220 3.99 -39.47 10.50
C SER A 220 3.71 -37.98 10.77
N PHE A 221 4.66 -37.23 11.36
CA PHE A 221 4.49 -35.81 11.69
C PHE A 221 5.03 -34.82 10.65
N GLN A 222 5.52 -35.28 9.50
CA GLN A 222 6.04 -34.38 8.45
C GLN A 222 4.94 -33.59 7.68
N ASN A 223 3.66 -33.94 7.82
CA ASN A 223 2.57 -33.45 6.96
C ASN A 223 1.70 -32.30 7.53
N SER A 224 2.17 -31.58 8.54
CA SER A 224 1.54 -30.32 9.01
C SER A 224 2.49 -29.13 9.00
N THR A 225 3.60 -29.25 8.27
CA THR A 225 4.60 -28.19 8.18
C THR A 225 4.09 -27.13 7.21
N ILE A 226 4.11 -25.86 7.61
CA ILE A 226 3.90 -24.70 6.71
C ILE A 226 4.85 -24.91 5.53
N SER A 227 4.36 -24.92 4.28
CA SER A 227 5.23 -25.12 3.13
C SER A 227 6.16 -23.91 2.92
N GLU A 228 7.24 -24.08 2.16
CA GLU A 228 8.15 -22.97 1.83
C GLU A 228 7.43 -21.87 1.04
N GLU A 229 6.53 -22.25 0.13
CA GLU A 229 5.70 -21.30 -0.61
C GLU A 229 4.77 -20.53 0.33
N LYS A 230 4.15 -21.22 1.30
CA LYS A 230 3.26 -20.57 2.27
C LYS A 230 4.04 -19.65 3.21
N PHE A 231 5.25 -20.02 3.59
CA PHE A 231 6.17 -19.17 4.34
C PHE A 231 6.56 -17.92 3.55
N GLN A 232 6.87 -18.08 2.27
CA GLN A 232 7.13 -16.95 1.37
C GLN A 232 5.91 -16.01 1.27
N GLU A 233 4.70 -16.53 1.09
CA GLU A 233 3.46 -15.73 1.08
C GLU A 233 3.31 -14.91 2.36
N MET A 234 3.58 -15.52 3.53
CA MET A 234 3.53 -14.80 4.81
C MET A 234 4.52 -13.64 4.86
N LEU A 235 5.75 -13.85 4.37
CA LEU A 235 6.77 -12.79 4.31
C LEU A 235 6.33 -11.66 3.37
N GLU A 236 5.78 -11.99 2.20
CA GLU A 236 5.28 -11.00 1.23
C GLU A 236 4.10 -10.15 1.76
N GLU A 237 3.35 -10.66 2.73
CA GLU A 237 2.24 -9.95 3.37
C GLU A 237 2.67 -9.04 4.53
N ILE A 238 3.90 -9.16 5.03
CA ILE A 238 4.39 -8.34 6.16
C ILE A 238 4.65 -6.92 5.67
N ASN A 239 4.08 -5.94 6.37
CA ASN A 239 4.37 -4.54 6.09
C ASN A 239 5.69 -4.12 6.74
N PHE A 240 6.57 -3.49 5.96
CA PHE A 240 7.84 -3.00 6.49
C PHE A 240 7.61 -1.79 7.45
N PRO A 241 8.10 -1.84 8.71
CA PRO A 241 7.83 -0.79 9.71
C PRO A 241 8.70 0.46 9.49
N LEU A 242 8.29 1.30 8.53
CA LEU A 242 9.03 2.50 8.08
C LEU A 242 9.19 3.59 9.14
N GLU A 243 8.30 3.66 10.13
CA GLU A 243 8.33 4.70 11.18
C GLU A 243 9.40 4.42 12.24
N GLU A 244 9.80 3.17 12.40
CA GLU A 244 10.79 2.76 13.39
C GLU A 244 12.19 2.88 12.81
N LYS A 245 13.01 3.79 13.36
CA LYS A 245 14.39 4.01 12.88
C LYS A 245 15.39 3.02 13.50
N ASN A 246 15.02 2.37 14.61
CA ASN A 246 15.88 1.39 15.26
C ASN A 246 15.74 0.02 14.59
N SER A 247 16.79 -0.43 13.91
CA SER A 247 16.81 -1.72 13.20
C SER A 247 16.46 -2.92 14.09
N HIS A 248 16.90 -2.95 15.36
CA HIS A 248 16.55 -4.04 16.26
C HIS A 248 15.05 -4.08 16.57
N LYS A 249 14.41 -2.92 16.75
CA LYS A 249 12.95 -2.85 16.93
C LYS A 249 12.20 -3.20 15.64
N GLN A 250 12.72 -2.80 14.46
CA GLN A 250 12.15 -3.23 13.18
C GLN A 250 12.15 -4.76 13.05
N ILE A 251 13.28 -5.39 13.37
CA ILE A 251 13.40 -6.85 13.40
C ILE A 251 12.35 -7.45 14.34
N GLN A 252 12.21 -6.93 15.56
CA GLN A 252 11.20 -7.43 16.50
C GLN A 252 9.77 -7.31 15.95
N ILE A 253 9.42 -6.18 15.33
CA ILE A 253 8.08 -5.97 14.75
C ILE A 253 7.83 -6.99 13.63
N ILE A 254 8.77 -7.13 12.70
CA ILE A 254 8.66 -8.06 11.56
C ILE A 254 8.54 -9.51 12.04
N VAL A 255 9.43 -9.94 12.94
CA VAL A 255 9.43 -11.32 13.45
C VAL A 255 8.15 -11.59 14.25
N LYS A 256 7.63 -10.61 14.99
CA LYS A 256 6.35 -10.72 15.69
C LYS A 256 5.19 -10.89 14.72
N GLU A 257 5.14 -10.10 13.65
CA GLU A 257 4.09 -10.22 12.62
C GLU A 257 4.13 -11.58 11.92
N LEU A 258 5.33 -12.04 11.54
CA LEU A 258 5.53 -13.39 11.01
C LEU A 258 5.03 -14.46 12.00
N SER A 259 5.36 -14.32 13.28
CA SER A 259 4.98 -15.28 14.32
C SER A 259 3.46 -15.38 14.49
N MET A 260 2.74 -14.25 14.37
CA MET A 260 1.27 -14.25 14.37
C MET A 260 0.72 -15.00 13.14
N LYS A 261 1.20 -14.68 11.94
CA LYS A 261 0.77 -15.35 10.70
C LYS A 261 1.03 -16.86 10.72
N MET A 262 2.19 -17.26 11.21
CA MET A 262 2.54 -18.68 11.34
C MET A 262 1.67 -19.38 12.37
N SER A 263 1.38 -18.72 13.50
CA SER A 263 0.44 -19.24 14.49
C SER A 263 -0.93 -19.50 13.88
N ASP A 264 -1.47 -18.51 13.17
CA ASP A 264 -2.80 -18.59 12.55
C ASP A 264 -2.87 -19.74 11.52
N GLU A 265 -1.83 -19.93 10.71
CA GLU A 265 -1.77 -21.03 9.74
C GLU A 265 -1.73 -22.40 10.43
N ILE A 266 -0.90 -22.55 11.47
CA ILE A 266 -0.82 -23.82 12.20
C ILE A 266 -2.15 -24.13 12.91
N LEU A 267 -2.83 -23.11 13.45
CA LEU A 267 -4.14 -23.26 14.06
C LEU A 267 -5.20 -23.66 13.02
N SER A 268 -5.22 -22.99 11.87
CA SER A 268 -6.13 -23.31 10.76
C SER A 268 -5.95 -24.75 10.28
N GLU A 269 -4.70 -25.21 10.12
CA GLU A 269 -4.41 -26.59 9.73
C GLU A 269 -4.79 -27.62 10.81
N ARG A 270 -4.70 -27.25 12.09
CA ARG A 270 -5.17 -28.09 13.20
C ARG A 270 -6.70 -28.20 13.23
N GLU A 271 -7.41 -27.09 13.06
CA GLU A 271 -8.87 -27.06 13.03
C GLU A 271 -9.45 -27.93 11.91
N LYS A 272 -8.79 -27.98 10.75
CA LYS A 272 -9.19 -28.87 9.64
C LYS A 272 -9.05 -30.36 9.98
N LYS A 273 -8.17 -30.72 10.90
CA LYS A 273 -7.80 -32.11 11.22
C LYS A 273 -8.48 -32.64 12.50
N LEU A 274 -8.92 -31.76 13.40
CA LEU A 274 -9.49 -32.14 14.70
C LEU A 274 -11.04 -32.14 14.67
N PRO A 275 -11.70 -33.08 15.37
CA PRO A 275 -13.14 -33.03 15.61
C PRO A 275 -13.53 -31.74 16.34
N LYS A 276 -14.70 -31.16 16.02
CA LYS A 276 -15.19 -29.90 16.60
C LYS A 276 -15.26 -29.89 18.14
N ASP A 277 -15.33 -31.07 18.77
CA ASP A 277 -15.53 -31.22 20.22
C ASP A 277 -14.21 -31.19 21.03
N SER A 278 -13.03 -31.21 20.40
CA SER A 278 -11.73 -31.30 21.09
C SER A 278 -11.02 -29.95 21.33
N LEU A 279 -11.64 -28.81 21.00
CA LEU A 279 -11.05 -27.46 21.09
C LEU A 279 -11.24 -26.78 22.46
N GLN A 280 -11.11 -27.51 23.57
CA GLN A 280 -11.36 -26.97 24.92
C GLN A 280 -10.18 -26.18 25.53
N ASN A 281 -8.97 -26.24 24.96
CA ASN A 281 -7.79 -25.54 25.50
C ASN A 281 -7.44 -24.24 24.73
N GLN A 282 -8.26 -23.20 24.86
CA GLN A 282 -8.02 -21.90 24.20
C GLN A 282 -6.83 -21.11 24.76
N GLU A 283 -6.50 -21.28 26.05
CA GLU A 283 -5.46 -20.46 26.70
C GLU A 283 -4.04 -20.77 26.21
N GLY A 284 -3.76 -22.02 25.82
CA GLY A 284 -2.48 -22.42 25.23
C GLY A 284 -2.30 -21.92 23.79
N LEU A 285 -3.40 -21.77 23.04
CA LEU A 285 -3.40 -21.31 21.65
C LEU A 285 -3.15 -19.79 21.57
N ASN A 286 -3.68 -19.03 22.53
CA ASN A 286 -3.48 -17.57 22.57
C ASN A 286 -2.02 -17.15 22.84
N LYS A 287 -1.18 -18.03 23.42
CA LYS A 287 0.25 -17.77 23.68
C LYS A 287 1.17 -18.32 22.59
N MET A 288 0.61 -18.92 21.54
CA MET A 288 1.39 -19.53 20.47
C MET A 288 2.20 -18.52 19.65
N PRO A 289 1.67 -17.34 19.26
CA PRO A 289 2.45 -16.32 18.59
C PRO A 289 3.67 -15.89 19.40
N ASP A 290 3.51 -15.69 20.72
CA ASP A 290 4.61 -15.26 21.61
C ASP A 290 5.71 -16.32 21.71
N LYS A 291 5.34 -17.60 21.82
CA LYS A 291 6.31 -18.71 21.84
C LYS A 291 7.06 -18.85 20.52
N ILE A 292 6.36 -18.67 19.38
CA ILE A 292 6.99 -18.67 18.06
C ILE A 292 7.96 -17.49 17.99
N PHE A 293 7.52 -16.29 18.38
CA PHE A 293 8.35 -15.09 18.40
C PHE A 293 9.64 -15.28 19.22
N GLU A 294 9.53 -15.77 20.47
CA GLU A 294 10.69 -16.05 21.32
C GLU A 294 11.69 -16.98 20.64
N LYS A 295 11.22 -18.03 19.96
CA LYS A 295 12.07 -18.97 19.22
C LYS A 295 12.69 -18.37 17.97
N LEU A 296 11.94 -17.60 17.21
CA LEU A 296 12.48 -16.96 16.01
C LEU A 296 13.54 -15.92 16.36
N MET A 297 13.40 -15.23 17.50
CA MET A 297 14.35 -14.25 18.02
C MET A 297 15.66 -14.84 18.60
N GLU A 298 15.79 -16.17 18.74
CA GLU A 298 17.04 -16.78 19.20
C GLU A 298 18.20 -16.48 18.21
N GLU A 299 19.28 -15.84 18.64
CA GLU A 299 20.39 -15.46 17.75
C GLU A 299 21.27 -16.65 17.30
N PHE A 300 21.22 -17.78 18.01
CA PHE A 300 22.02 -18.98 17.75
C PHE A 300 21.14 -20.21 17.48
N PRO A 301 21.53 -21.12 16.57
CA PRO A 301 22.81 -21.21 15.87
C PRO A 301 22.90 -20.41 14.55
N ALA A 302 21.84 -19.71 14.15
CA ALA A 302 21.79 -18.92 12.92
C ALA A 302 21.12 -17.57 13.18
N ASP A 303 21.60 -16.52 12.52
CA ASP A 303 21.04 -15.17 12.60
C ASP A 303 19.73 -15.04 11.78
N LEU A 304 18.75 -15.85 12.16
CA LEU A 304 17.44 -15.95 11.52
C LEU A 304 16.66 -14.61 11.54
N PRO A 305 16.63 -13.85 12.66
CA PRO A 305 15.93 -12.55 12.68
C PRO A 305 16.47 -11.57 11.64
N THR A 306 17.80 -11.47 11.50
CA THR A 306 18.41 -10.59 10.51
C THR A 306 18.13 -11.06 9.09
N LYS A 307 18.17 -12.38 8.82
CA LYS A 307 17.80 -12.91 7.49
C LYS A 307 16.36 -12.57 7.12
N ILE A 308 15.41 -12.80 8.04
CA ILE A 308 14.00 -12.43 7.83
C ILE A 308 13.88 -10.93 7.53
N HIS A 309 14.52 -10.09 8.33
CA HIS A 309 14.54 -8.65 8.11
C HIS A 309 15.13 -8.27 6.73
N THR A 310 16.26 -8.87 6.33
CA THR A 310 16.86 -8.65 5.00
C THR A 310 15.94 -9.08 3.87
N ILE A 311 15.20 -10.18 4.01
CA ILE A 311 14.19 -10.59 3.01
C ILE A 311 13.14 -9.49 2.84
N ILE A 312 12.54 -9.01 3.94
CA ILE A 312 11.51 -7.97 3.89
C ILE A 312 12.06 -6.67 3.29
N VAL A 313 13.27 -6.24 3.70
CA VAL A 313 13.93 -5.05 3.14
C VAL A 313 14.12 -5.20 1.63
N ASN A 314 14.61 -6.35 1.17
CA ASN A 314 14.85 -6.60 -0.25
C ASN A 314 13.54 -6.67 -1.06
N GLN A 315 12.50 -7.30 -0.52
CA GLN A 315 11.17 -7.33 -1.14
C GLN A 315 10.63 -5.90 -1.30
N TYR A 316 10.74 -5.10 -0.25
CA TYR A 316 10.32 -3.71 -0.25
C TYR A 316 11.10 -2.85 -1.27
N GLN A 317 12.43 -3.02 -1.34
CA GLN A 317 13.26 -2.38 -2.36
C GLN A 317 12.85 -2.79 -3.79
N ASN A 318 12.60 -4.09 -4.02
CA ASN A 318 12.19 -4.59 -5.34
C ASN A 318 10.87 -3.95 -5.81
N VAL A 319 9.92 -3.74 -4.89
CA VAL A 319 8.67 -3.01 -5.19
C VAL A 319 8.96 -1.56 -5.58
N SER A 320 9.79 -0.86 -4.81
CA SER A 320 10.18 0.54 -5.08
C SER A 320 10.83 0.71 -6.46
N ILE A 321 11.82 -0.12 -6.81
CA ILE A 321 12.51 -0.08 -8.11
C ILE A 321 11.53 -0.40 -9.25
N SER A 322 10.66 -1.40 -9.04
CA SER A 322 9.64 -1.75 -10.04
C SER A 322 8.66 -0.61 -10.27
N PHE A 323 8.28 0.12 -9.23
CA PHE A 323 7.41 1.29 -9.32
C PHE A 323 8.08 2.42 -10.12
N ASP A 324 9.36 2.69 -9.89
CA ASP A 324 10.14 3.69 -10.65
C ASP A 324 10.18 3.42 -12.14
N LYS A 325 10.46 2.18 -12.54
CA LYS A 325 10.53 1.85 -13.97
C LYS A 325 9.19 2.00 -14.66
N VAL A 326 8.11 1.65 -13.97
CA VAL A 326 6.77 1.85 -14.52
C VAL A 326 6.50 3.35 -14.64
N PHE A 327 6.83 4.14 -13.61
CA PHE A 327 6.76 5.59 -13.69
C PHE A 327 7.55 6.14 -14.88
N ASP A 328 8.82 5.78 -15.03
CA ASP A 328 9.68 6.24 -16.14
C ASP A 328 9.08 5.92 -17.50
N HIS A 329 8.51 4.72 -17.67
CA HIS A 329 7.86 4.31 -18.90
C HIS A 329 6.68 5.23 -19.26
N PHE A 330 5.79 5.50 -18.29
CA PHE A 330 4.62 6.36 -18.49
C PHE A 330 5.00 7.84 -18.61
N TYR A 331 5.95 8.30 -17.81
CA TYR A 331 6.43 9.67 -17.85
C TYR A 331 7.09 10.01 -19.20
N ARG A 332 7.91 9.12 -19.77
CA ARG A 332 8.46 9.31 -21.12
C ARG A 332 7.37 9.47 -22.18
N ARG A 333 6.25 8.76 -22.04
CA ARG A 333 5.10 8.93 -22.94
C ARG A 333 4.46 10.30 -22.75
N ASP A 334 4.24 10.72 -21.51
CA ASP A 334 3.70 12.04 -21.19
C ASP A 334 4.58 13.17 -21.77
N VAL A 335 5.91 12.99 -21.76
CA VAL A 335 6.88 13.92 -22.38
C VAL A 335 6.74 13.95 -23.90
N MET A 336 6.62 12.78 -24.56
CA MET A 336 6.45 12.69 -26.01
C MET A 336 5.13 13.35 -26.46
N ASP A 337 4.08 13.23 -25.65
CA ASP A 337 2.76 13.82 -25.90
C ASP A 337 2.72 15.34 -25.56
N GLY A 338 3.83 15.90 -25.06
CA GLY A 338 3.97 17.33 -24.74
C GLY A 338 3.14 17.77 -23.53
N SER A 339 2.79 16.83 -22.65
CA SER A 339 1.91 17.08 -21.50
C SER A 339 2.63 17.55 -20.24
N ASP A 340 3.97 17.57 -20.25
CA ASP A 340 4.84 17.93 -19.15
C ASP A 340 5.40 19.36 -19.27
N ILE A 341 5.87 19.90 -18.15
CA ILE A 341 6.50 21.23 -18.09
C ILE A 341 8.01 21.12 -17.84
N TYR A 342 8.77 22.13 -18.28
CA TYR A 342 10.24 22.15 -18.20
C TYR A 342 10.81 21.82 -16.81
N GLU A 343 10.20 22.36 -15.75
CA GLU A 343 10.61 22.10 -14.36
C GLU A 343 10.46 20.62 -13.96
N GLU A 344 9.42 19.94 -14.47
CA GLU A 344 9.20 18.51 -14.21
C GLU A 344 10.25 17.66 -14.92
N ARG A 345 10.64 18.04 -16.16
CA ARG A 345 11.73 17.39 -16.90
C ARG A 345 13.05 17.50 -16.18
N GLU A 346 13.37 18.69 -15.66
CA GLU A 346 14.62 18.93 -14.94
C GLU A 346 14.69 18.06 -13.67
N PHE A 347 13.58 17.97 -12.93
CA PHE A 347 13.50 17.11 -11.75
C PHE A 347 13.69 15.63 -12.08
N VAL A 348 12.98 15.10 -13.08
CA VAL A 348 13.12 13.70 -13.49
C VAL A 348 14.53 13.43 -14.05
N SER A 349 15.14 14.39 -14.74
CA SER A 349 16.53 14.29 -15.18
C SER A 349 17.50 14.17 -14.00
N LYS A 350 17.30 14.94 -12.92
CA LYS A 350 18.13 14.86 -11.70
C LYS A 350 17.94 13.53 -10.97
N ILE A 351 16.71 13.02 -10.89
CA ILE A 351 16.47 11.67 -10.34
C ILE A 351 17.23 10.64 -11.16
N ASN A 352 17.12 10.69 -12.49
CA ASN A 352 17.80 9.75 -13.37
C ASN A 352 19.31 9.86 -13.23
N GLU A 353 19.88 11.05 -13.04
CA GLU A 353 21.31 11.24 -12.79
C GLU A 353 21.74 10.56 -11.48
N ILE A 354 21.04 10.83 -10.37
CA ILE A 354 21.34 10.23 -9.04
C ILE A 354 21.16 8.70 -9.08
N THR A 355 20.12 8.21 -9.75
CA THR A 355 19.80 6.77 -9.82
C THR A 355 20.59 6.02 -10.90
N SER A 356 21.23 6.73 -11.84
CA SER A 356 22.15 6.15 -12.82
C SER A 356 23.53 5.81 -12.25
N PHE A 357 23.80 6.19 -10.99
CA PHE A 357 25.04 5.84 -10.33
C PHE A 357 25.17 4.32 -10.17
N ASP A 358 26.38 3.82 -10.41
CA ASP A 358 26.69 2.40 -10.38
C ASP A 358 26.62 1.90 -8.92
N ILE A 359 25.53 1.22 -8.56
CA ILE A 359 25.21 0.75 -7.19
C ILE A 359 26.30 -0.21 -6.63
N PHE A 360 27.29 -0.60 -7.43
CA PHE A 360 28.44 -1.41 -6.97
C PHE A 360 29.34 -0.70 -5.96
N ASN A 361 29.24 0.63 -5.79
CA ASN A 361 29.98 1.36 -4.76
C ASN A 361 29.13 1.57 -3.49
N ILE A 362 28.94 0.50 -2.71
CA ILE A 362 28.15 0.46 -1.47
C ILE A 362 28.50 1.61 -0.50
N LYS A 363 29.75 2.07 -0.46
CA LYS A 363 30.19 3.18 0.41
C LYS A 363 29.62 4.55 0.03
N GLN A 364 29.12 4.74 -1.20
CA GLN A 364 28.46 5.97 -1.65
C GLN A 364 26.94 5.86 -1.64
N LEU A 365 26.40 4.65 -1.44
CA LEU A 365 24.96 4.39 -1.51
C LEU A 365 24.18 5.20 -0.47
N ASP A 366 24.64 5.25 0.77
CA ASP A 366 23.98 6.01 1.84
C ASP A 366 23.92 7.52 1.52
N ILE A 367 25.01 8.08 0.97
CA ILE A 367 25.09 9.49 0.59
C ILE A 367 24.14 9.80 -0.58
N GLU A 368 24.09 8.94 -1.59
CA GLU A 368 23.18 9.13 -2.73
C GLU A 368 21.72 8.90 -2.36
N LEU A 369 21.43 7.98 -1.42
CA LEU A 369 20.09 7.80 -0.86
C LEU A 369 19.63 9.03 -0.07
N ASP A 370 20.50 9.61 0.78
CA ASP A 370 20.18 10.85 1.50
C ASP A 370 19.91 12.01 0.53
N LYS A 371 20.72 12.15 -0.53
CA LYS A 371 20.49 13.15 -1.58
C LYS A 371 19.17 12.93 -2.30
N LEU A 372 18.85 11.68 -2.64
CA LEU A 372 17.60 11.32 -3.30
C LEU A 372 16.41 11.62 -2.39
N GLU A 373 16.52 11.31 -1.09
CA GLU A 373 15.51 11.61 -0.09
C GLU A 373 15.25 13.12 0.01
N HIS A 374 16.30 13.92 0.16
CA HIS A 374 16.19 15.38 0.17
C HIS A 374 15.56 15.93 -1.13
N LEU A 375 15.94 15.37 -2.29
CA LEU A 375 15.38 15.79 -3.57
C LEU A 375 13.87 15.53 -3.66
N TYR A 376 13.42 14.35 -3.18
CA TYR A 376 11.99 14.03 -3.13
C TYR A 376 11.24 14.87 -2.11
N ASP A 377 11.83 15.15 -0.95
CA ASP A 377 11.25 16.02 0.08
C ASP A 377 11.01 17.44 -0.44
N ASP A 378 12.05 18.04 -1.05
CA ASP A 378 11.95 19.37 -1.63
C ASP A 378 10.88 19.44 -2.72
N TYR A 379 10.82 18.43 -3.58
CA TYR A 379 9.87 18.40 -4.69
C TYR A 379 8.45 18.06 -4.25
N TYR A 380 8.30 17.24 -3.22
CA TYR A 380 7.02 16.95 -2.57
C TYR A 380 6.36 18.25 -2.10
N GLU A 381 7.10 19.11 -1.39
CA GLU A 381 6.57 20.40 -0.96
C GLU A 381 6.25 21.33 -2.14
N LYS A 382 7.05 21.31 -3.22
CA LYS A 382 6.72 22.04 -4.46
C LYS A 382 5.42 21.55 -5.09
N CYS A 383 5.20 20.23 -5.16
CA CYS A 383 3.95 19.66 -5.64
C CYS A 383 2.77 20.14 -4.80
N ARG A 384 2.91 20.11 -3.47
CA ARG A 384 1.83 20.55 -2.57
C ARG A 384 1.49 22.03 -2.72
N LYS A 385 2.52 22.87 -2.89
CA LYS A 385 2.35 24.29 -3.21
C LYS A 385 1.64 24.51 -4.54
N LYS A 386 1.99 23.76 -5.59
CA LYS A 386 1.32 23.81 -6.90
C LYS A 386 -0.15 23.41 -6.81
N MET A 387 -0.50 22.52 -5.89
CA MET A 387 -1.88 22.10 -5.61
C MET A 387 -2.64 23.07 -4.69
N GLY A 388 -2.00 24.14 -4.21
CA GLY A 388 -2.63 25.15 -3.35
C GLY A 388 -2.86 24.71 -1.90
N ILE A 389 -2.09 23.73 -1.42
CA ILE A 389 -2.23 23.16 -0.08
C ILE A 389 -1.46 23.97 0.97
N ILE A 390 -0.28 24.47 0.60
CA ILE A 390 0.63 25.26 1.43
C ILE A 390 0.97 26.61 0.81
#